data_AF-A0A9Q2FJW7-F1
#
_entry.id   AF-A0A9Q2FJW7-F1
#
_cell.length_a   1.000
_cell.length_b   1.000
_cell.length_c   1.000
_cell.angle_alpha   90.00
_cell.angle_beta   90.00
_cell.angle_gamma   90.00
#
_symmetry.space_group_name_H-M   'P 1'
#
loop_
_entity.id
_entity.type
_entity.pdbx_description
1 polymer ?
#
loop_
_entity_poly.entity_id
_entity_poly.type
_entity_poly.pdbx_seq_one_letter_code
_entity_poly.pdbx_strand_id
1 'polypeptide(L)'
;MGENEIPEIREAALEHRVLPDPWNEVPWRAWHDLQHDRLWITDGLGAGMGAIRIISRPQPIGWVAVDRWCDANGVTADERPLVFRLVRALDIVFLTHRNTQITQDLQNALRK
;
A
#
# COMPACT_ATOMS: atom_id res chain seq x y z
N MET A 1 -7.65 25.22 -16.69
CA MET A 1 -6.52 24.39 -17.14
C MET A 1 -6.67 23.06 -16.42
N GLY A 2 -7.09 22.00 -17.12
CA GLY A 2 -7.19 20.65 -16.56
C GLY A 2 -8.49 19.87 -16.77
N GLU A 3 -9.28 20.14 -17.81
CA GLU A 3 -10.38 19.24 -18.24
C GLU A 3 -9.97 18.63 -19.59
N ASN A 4 -9.21 17.54 -19.54
CA ASN A 4 -8.96 16.65 -20.66
C ASN A 4 -8.60 15.26 -20.10
N GLU A 5 -9.44 14.77 -19.19
CA GLU A 5 -9.39 13.37 -18.79
C GLU A 5 -10.24 12.60 -19.82
N ILE A 6 -9.57 11.80 -20.64
CA ILE A 6 -10.17 11.09 -21.78
C ILE A 6 -11.22 10.10 -21.23
N PRO A 7 -12.51 10.21 -21.58
CA PRO A 7 -13.59 9.39 -21.01
C PRO A 7 -13.34 7.88 -21.14
N GLU A 8 -12.68 7.47 -22.22
CA GLU A 8 -12.34 6.08 -22.53
C GLU A 8 -11.36 5.46 -21.51
N ILE A 9 -10.45 6.27 -20.93
CA ILE A 9 -9.53 5.81 -19.88
C ILE A 9 -10.30 5.54 -18.59
N ARG A 10 -11.28 6.40 -18.26
CA ARG A 10 -12.13 6.23 -17.07
C ARG A 10 -13.01 4.99 -17.21
N GLU A 11 -13.61 4.76 -18.37
CA GLU A 11 -14.45 3.59 -18.63
C GLU A 11 -13.65 2.28 -18.56
N ALA A 12 -12.48 2.24 -19.20
CA ALA A 12 -11.60 1.07 -19.15
C ALA A 12 -11.07 0.79 -17.73
N ALA A 13 -10.77 1.85 -16.95
CA ALA A 13 -10.36 1.73 -15.55
C ALA A 13 -11.51 1.23 -14.65
N LEU A 14 -12.76 1.56 -14.98
CA LEU A 14 -13.94 1.10 -14.25
C LEU A 14 -14.29 -0.35 -14.57
N GLU A 15 -14.14 -0.81 -15.82
CA GLU A 15 -14.38 -2.22 -16.20
C GLU A 15 -13.50 -3.22 -15.44
N HIS A 16 -12.29 -2.81 -15.07
CA HIS A 16 -11.34 -3.67 -14.33
C HIS A 16 -11.27 -3.32 -12.84
N ARG A 17 -12.12 -2.39 -12.37
CA ARG A 17 -12.14 -2.00 -10.97
C ARG A 17 -12.79 -3.12 -10.17
N VAL A 18 -11.96 -3.84 -9.42
CA VAL A 18 -12.47 -4.71 -8.35
C VAL A 18 -13.08 -3.78 -7.29
N LEU A 19 -14.39 -3.61 -7.34
CA LEU A 19 -15.12 -2.91 -6.30
C LEU A 19 -15.11 -3.80 -5.06
N PRO A 20 -14.64 -3.30 -3.90
CA PRO A 20 -14.74 -4.07 -2.67
C PRO A 20 -16.23 -4.31 -2.36
N ASP A 21 -16.53 -5.45 -1.73
CA ASP A 21 -17.87 -5.68 -1.20
C ASP A 21 -18.29 -4.50 -0.29
N PRO A 22 -19.59 -4.17 -0.17
CA PRO A 22 -20.04 -2.99 0.60
C PRO A 22 -19.50 -2.94 2.04
N TRP A 23 -19.30 -4.09 2.68
CA TRP A 23 -18.74 -4.20 4.03
C TRP A 23 -17.22 -3.98 4.09
N ASN A 24 -16.53 -4.06 2.96
CA ASN A 24 -15.09 -3.84 2.80
C ASN A 24 -14.72 -2.47 2.24
N GLU A 25 -15.71 -1.68 1.80
CA GLU A 25 -15.45 -0.40 1.14
C GLU A 25 -14.67 0.57 2.05
N VAL A 26 -15.11 0.74 3.30
CA VAL A 26 -14.45 1.63 4.27
C VAL A 26 -13.02 1.17 4.59
N PRO A 27 -12.76 -0.11 4.97
CA PRO A 27 -11.39 -0.60 5.14
C PRO A 27 -10.52 -0.49 3.90
N TRP A 28 -11.07 -0.76 2.71
CA TRP A 28 -10.32 -0.66 1.45
C TRP A 28 -9.93 0.79 1.17
N ARG A 29 -10.86 1.74 1.34
CA ARG A 29 -10.59 3.18 1.22
C ARG A 29 -9.54 3.63 2.22
N ALA A 30 -9.67 3.23 3.49
CA ALA A 30 -8.69 3.53 4.52
C ALA A 30 -7.28 3.04 4.14
N TRP A 31 -7.17 1.78 3.72
CA TRP A 31 -5.89 1.22 3.29
C TRP A 31 -5.33 1.95 2.06
N HIS A 32 -6.18 2.30 1.09
CA HIS A 32 -5.77 2.97 -0.13
C HIS A 32 -5.29 4.41 0.13
N ASP A 33 -6.05 5.21 0.88
CA ASP A 33 -5.73 6.60 1.19
C ASP A 33 -4.42 6.69 2.00
N LEU A 34 -4.22 5.76 2.93
CA LEU A 34 -3.03 5.73 3.80
C LEU A 34 -1.77 5.15 3.13
N GLN A 35 -1.83 4.73 1.85
CA GLN A 35 -0.62 4.24 1.16
C GLN A 35 0.48 5.30 1.09
N HIS A 36 0.10 6.57 0.93
CA HIS A 36 1.05 7.68 0.83
C HIS A 36 1.65 8.07 2.19
N ASP A 37 0.95 7.79 3.29
CA ASP A 37 1.40 8.06 4.65
C ASP A 37 2.33 6.96 5.21
N ARG A 38 2.55 5.91 4.43
CA ARG A 38 3.37 4.78 4.82
C ARG A 38 4.82 5.20 5.02
N LEU A 39 5.44 4.72 6.09
CA LEU A 39 6.87 4.82 6.29
C LEU A 39 7.63 3.92 5.29
N TRP A 40 8.69 4.47 4.70
CA TRP A 40 9.65 3.72 3.89
C TRP A 40 10.99 3.71 4.59
N ILE A 41 11.55 2.51 4.78
CA ILE A 41 12.90 2.35 5.32
C ILE A 41 13.87 2.04 4.20
N THR A 42 15.07 2.58 4.33
CA THR A 42 16.18 2.30 3.43
C THR A 42 17.04 1.21 4.03
N ASP A 43 17.27 0.15 3.26
CA ASP A 43 18.12 -0.97 3.63
C ASP A 43 19.32 -1.04 2.67
N GLY A 44 20.50 -1.33 3.20
CA GLY A 44 21.76 -1.32 2.48
C GLY A 44 22.35 -2.73 2.44
N LEU A 45 22.36 -3.35 1.27
CA LEU A 45 22.97 -4.67 1.09
C LEU A 45 24.36 -4.51 0.45
N GLY A 46 25.40 -4.88 1.20
CA GLY A 46 26.76 -4.94 0.69
C GLY A 46 27.06 -6.32 0.10
N ALA A 47 27.45 -6.37 -1.17
CA ALA A 47 28.12 -7.54 -1.75
C ALA A 47 29.64 -7.33 -1.67
N GLY A 48 30.40 -8.40 -1.40
CA GLY A 48 31.86 -8.34 -1.39
C GLY A 48 32.43 -7.71 -2.67
N MET A 49 33.54 -6.98 -2.54
CA MET A 49 34.14 -6.10 -3.57
C MET A 49 33.46 -4.73 -3.81
N GLY A 50 32.90 -4.10 -2.78
CA GLY A 50 32.57 -2.66 -2.81
C GLY A 50 31.26 -2.28 -3.50
N ALA A 51 30.49 -3.25 -4.00
CA ALA A 51 29.15 -2.99 -4.54
C ALA A 51 28.13 -2.88 -3.40
N ILE A 52 27.65 -1.67 -3.13
CA ILE A 52 26.55 -1.41 -2.20
C ILE A 52 25.28 -1.17 -3.00
N ARG A 53 24.21 -1.89 -2.68
CA ARG A 53 22.86 -1.63 -3.21
C ARG A 53 21.97 -1.10 -2.11
N ILE A 54 21.36 0.03 -2.39
CA ILE A 54 20.42 0.70 -1.50
C ILE A 54 19.01 0.41 -2.02
N ILE A 55 18.16 -0.13 -1.16
CA ILE A 55 16.76 -0.45 -1.47
C ILE A 55 15.82 0.24 -0.50
N SER A 56 14.63 0.61 -0.98
CA SER A 56 13.56 1.13 -0.15
C SER A 56 12.51 0.05 0.07
N ARG A 57 12.21 -0.26 1.33
CA ARG A 57 11.19 -1.23 1.73
C ARG A 57 10.01 -0.53 2.41
N PRO A 58 8.77 -0.85 2.01
CA PRO A 58 7.58 -0.34 2.70
C PRO A 58 7.49 -0.93 4.11
N GLN A 59 7.06 -0.11 5.08
CA GLN A 59 6.71 -0.56 6.44
C GLN A 59 5.20 -0.65 6.61
N PRO A 60 4.70 -1.40 7.60
CA PRO A 60 3.32 -1.33 8.05
C PRO A 60 2.69 0.06 8.07
N ILE A 61 1.42 0.18 7.68
CA ILE A 61 0.63 1.37 8.01
C ILE A 61 0.52 1.45 9.53
N GLY A 62 0.88 2.59 10.11
CA GLY A 62 0.88 2.79 11.55
C GLY A 62 -0.54 2.84 12.11
N TRP A 63 -0.74 2.25 13.29
CA TRP A 63 -2.04 2.29 14.00
C TRP A 63 -2.59 3.72 14.13
N VAL A 64 -1.74 4.67 14.51
CA VAL A 64 -2.13 6.07 14.69
C VAL A 64 -2.65 6.71 13.40
N ALA A 65 -2.13 6.30 12.24
CA ALA A 65 -2.60 6.80 10.95
C ALA A 65 -4.01 6.29 10.63
N VAL A 66 -4.28 5.01 10.91
CA VAL A 66 -5.61 4.42 10.74
C VAL A 66 -6.62 5.04 11.71
N ASP A 67 -6.23 5.27 12.96
CA ASP A 67 -7.11 5.92 13.96
C ASP A 67 -7.50 7.34 13.52
N ARG A 68 -6.52 8.14 13.08
CA ARG A 68 -6.76 9.49 12.55
C ARG A 68 -7.62 9.48 11.30
N TRP A 69 -7.43 8.50 10.41
CA TRP A 69 -8.28 8.35 9.23
C TRP A 69 -9.73 8.03 9.64
N CYS A 70 -9.93 7.15 10.62
CA CYS A 70 -11.25 6.85 11.18
C CYS A 70 -11.91 8.09 11.78
N ASP A 71 -11.17 8.90 12.55
CA ASP A 71 -11.66 10.18 13.09
C ASP A 71 -12.09 11.14 11.97
N ALA A 72 -11.23 11.33 10.96
CA ALA A 72 -11.47 12.26 9.86
C ALA A 72 -12.66 11.85 8.97
N ASN A 73 -12.96 10.55 8.89
CA ASN A 73 -14.04 10.01 8.07
C ASN A 73 -15.30 9.63 8.87
N GLY A 74 -15.35 9.97 10.17
CA GLY A 74 -16.54 9.75 11.00
C GLY A 74 -16.86 8.26 11.25
N VAL A 75 -15.85 7.39 11.23
CA VAL A 75 -16.03 5.96 11.50
C VAL A 75 -16.40 5.76 12.96
N THR A 76 -17.50 5.04 13.20
CA THR A 76 -18.05 4.84 14.54
C THR A 76 -17.11 4.00 15.41
N ALA A 77 -17.22 4.15 16.74
CA ALA A 77 -16.39 3.38 17.67
C ALA A 77 -16.55 1.86 17.51
N ASP A 78 -17.73 1.39 17.12
CA ASP A 78 -18.04 -0.03 16.91
C ASP A 78 -17.43 -0.57 15.61
N GLU A 79 -17.29 0.27 14.58
CA GLU A 79 -16.72 -0.11 13.28
C GLU A 79 -15.19 -0.04 13.26
N ARG A 80 -14.59 0.83 14.06
CA ARG A 80 -13.12 1.02 14.11
C ARG A 80 -12.35 -0.29 14.24
N PRO A 81 -12.66 -1.22 15.18
CA PRO A 81 -11.94 -2.49 15.30
C PRO A 81 -11.99 -3.36 14.03
N LEU A 82 -13.08 -3.28 13.26
CA LEU A 82 -13.18 -3.98 11.98
C LEU A 82 -12.27 -3.34 10.94
N VAL A 83 -12.30 -2.01 10.82
CA VAL A 83 -11.42 -1.24 9.92
C VAL A 83 -9.96 -1.55 10.20
N PHE A 84 -9.53 -1.49 11.47
CA PHE A 84 -8.15 -1.81 11.85
C PHE A 84 -7.72 -3.21 11.42
N ARG A 85 -8.54 -4.23 11.68
CA ARG A 85 -8.22 -5.62 11.34
C ARG A 85 -8.11 -5.82 9.83
N LEU A 86 -9.04 -5.25 9.06
CA LEU A 86 -9.07 -5.41 7.60
C LEU A 86 -7.97 -4.61 6.92
N VAL A 87 -7.70 -3.37 7.34
CA VAL A 87 -6.54 -2.60 6.87
C VAL A 87 -5.26 -3.38 7.15
N ARG A 88 -5.12 -3.97 8.34
CA ARG A 88 -3.94 -4.78 8.68
C ARG A 88 -3.81 -6.03 7.80
N ALA A 89 -4.91 -6.71 7.51
CA ALA A 89 -4.91 -7.88 6.64
C ALA A 89 -4.48 -7.53 5.20
N LEU A 90 -5.06 -6.46 4.63
CA LEU A 90 -4.67 -5.93 3.32
C LEU A 90 -3.18 -5.53 3.30
N ASP A 91 -2.72 -4.90 4.37
CA ASP A 91 -1.34 -4.44 4.51
C ASP A 91 -0.34 -5.60 4.55
N ILE A 92 -0.66 -6.69 5.24
CA ILE A 92 0.17 -7.91 5.26
C ILE A 92 0.33 -8.48 3.85
N VAL A 93 -0.75 -8.57 3.08
CA VAL A 93 -0.74 -9.10 1.71
C VAL A 93 0.15 -8.22 0.83
N PHE A 94 -0.04 -6.89 0.87
CA PHE A 94 0.76 -5.94 0.11
C PHE A 94 2.25 -6.04 0.44
N LEU A 95 2.59 -6.01 1.74
CA LEU A 95 3.99 -6.09 2.19
C LEU A 95 4.65 -7.39 1.75
N THR A 96 3.92 -8.50 1.81
CA THR A 96 4.42 -9.82 1.38
C THR A 96 4.75 -9.82 -0.10
N HIS A 97 3.82 -9.38 -0.95
CA HIS A 97 4.05 -9.33 -2.39
C HIS A 97 5.18 -8.35 -2.75
N ARG A 98 5.17 -7.16 -2.15
CA ARG A 98 6.16 -6.13 -2.48
C ARG A 98 7.57 -6.51 -2.04
N ASN A 99 7.73 -7.06 -0.83
CA ASN A 99 9.03 -7.51 -0.35
C ASN A 99 9.55 -8.73 -1.12
N THR A 100 8.66 -9.61 -1.59
CA THR A 100 9.02 -10.71 -2.47
C THR A 100 9.58 -10.19 -3.80
N GLN A 101 8.88 -9.25 -4.45
CA GLN A 101 9.35 -8.63 -5.70
C GLN A 101 10.72 -7.96 -5.50
N ILE A 102 10.87 -7.12 -4.46
CA ILE A 102 12.16 -6.47 -4.15
C ILE A 102 13.29 -7.51 -4.01
N THR A 103 13.01 -8.62 -3.35
CA THR A 103 14.02 -9.68 -3.14
C THR A 103 14.40 -10.37 -4.45
N GLN A 104 13.42 -10.64 -5.32
CA GLN A 104 13.65 -11.22 -6.64
C GLN A 104 14.47 -10.26 -7.54
N ASP A 105 14.12 -8.97 -7.54
CA ASP A 105 14.83 -7.94 -8.30
C ASP A 105 16.30 -7.84 -7.87
N LEU A 106 16.55 -7.91 -6.56
CA LEU A 106 17.92 -7.90 -6.02
C LEU A 106 18.72 -9.13 -6.43
N GLN A 107 18.13 -10.32 -6.37
CA GLN A 107 18.80 -11.55 -6.81
C GLN A 107 19.14 -11.50 -8.29
N ASN A 108 18.23 -10.98 -9.13
CA ASN A 108 18.47 -10.82 -10.57
C ASN A 108 19.56 -9.77 -10.85
N ALA A 109 19.60 -8.68 -10.09
CA ALA A 109 20.59 -7.63 -10.24
C ALA A 109 22.00 -8.06 -9.80
N LEU A 110 22.12 -8.96 -8.83
CA LEU A 110 23.41 -9.48 -8.34
C LEU A 110 23.98 -10.64 -9.17
N ARG A 111 23.16 -11.27 -10.02
CA ARG A 111 23.58 -12.34 -10.94
C ARG A 111 24.19 -11.83 -12.25
N LYS A 112 24.05 -10.54 -12.55
CA LYS A 112 24.63 -9.85 -13.72
C LYS A 112 25.90 -9.13 -13.32
#